data_AF-A0A951ZII3-F1
#
_entry.id   AF-A0A951ZII3-F1
#
_cell.length_a   1.000
_cell.length_b   1.000
_cell.length_c   1.000
_cell.angle_alpha   90.00
_cell.angle_beta   90.00
_cell.angle_gamma   90.00
#
_symmetry.space_group_name_H-M   'P 1'
#
loop_
_entity.id
_entity.type
_entity.pdbx_description
1 polymer ?
#
loop_
_entity_poly.entity_id
_entity_poly.type
_entity_poly.pdbx_seq_one_letter_code
_entity_poly.pdbx_strand_id
1 'polypeptide(L)' 'MRYDTLRAEGLPIGTGAVESAIRRVVNLRLKGPGIFWEEANAERVLLLRCRLKSGRWADLERDVYARCAAP' A
#
# COMPACT_ATOMS: atom_id res chain seq x y z
N MET A 1 11.10 22.34 1.39
CA MET A 1 10.34 21.45 2.30
C MET A 1 10.09 22.20 3.60
N ARG A 2 8.88 22.13 4.17
CA ARG A 2 8.45 22.90 5.36
C ARG A 2 8.79 22.18 6.67
N TYR A 3 10.07 21.87 6.87
CA TYR A 3 10.53 21.08 8.01
C TYR A 3 10.27 21.74 9.36
N ASP A 4 10.38 23.06 9.41
CA ASP A 4 10.02 23.92 10.52
C ASP A 4 8.55 23.75 10.94
N THR A 5 7.64 23.82 9.97
CA THR A 5 6.20 23.67 10.20
C THR A 5 5.88 22.25 10.66
N LEU A 6 6.39 21.23 9.97
CA LEU A 6 6.16 19.82 10.31
C LEU A 6 6.70 19.46 11.70
N ARG A 7 7.87 20.01 12.07
CA ARG A 7 8.45 19.80 13.39
C ARG A 7 7.64 20.50 14.48
N ALA A 8 7.12 21.70 14.22
CA ALA A 8 6.25 22.41 15.16
C ALA A 8 4.93 21.66 15.39
N GLU A 9 4.38 21.01 14.37
CA GLU A 9 3.17 20.18 14.44
C GLU A 9 3.42 18.77 15.02
N GLY A 10 4.67 18.43 15.37
CA GLY A 10 5.04 17.11 15.88
C GLY A 10 4.94 15.99 14.84
N LEU A 11 4.89 16.33 13.55
CA LEU A 11 4.78 15.38 12.46
C LEU A 11 6.14 14.74 12.16
N PRO A 12 6.16 13.46 11.71
CA PRO A 12 7.38 12.79 11.32
C PRO A 12 8.01 13.50 10.11
N ILE A 13 9.26 13.94 10.27
CA ILE A 13 10.05 14.62 9.23
C ILE A 13 10.90 13.65 8.38
N GLY A 14 10.97 12.37 8.79
CA GLY A 14 11.75 11.33 8.13
C GLY A 14 10.91 10.43 7.23
N THR A 15 11.54 9.88 6.19
CA THR A 15 10.91 8.95 5.21
C THR A 15 10.82 7.52 5.70
N GLY A 16 11.33 7.18 6.89
CA GLY A 16 11.43 5.80 7.37
C GLY A 16 10.11 5.01 7.38
N ALA A 17 8.99 5.66 7.70
CA ALA A 17 7.68 5.02 7.63
C ALA A 17 7.30 4.65 6.18
N VAL A 18 7.58 5.55 5.23
CA VAL A 18 7.34 5.36 3.80
C VAL A 18 8.27 4.28 3.24
N GLU A 19 9.56 4.32 3.58
CA GLU A 19 10.55 3.30 3.18
C GLU A 19 10.20 1.91 3.72
N SER A 20 9.77 1.84 4.97
CA SER A 20 9.28 0.61 5.59
C SER A 20 8.04 0.07 4.88
N ALA A 21 7.11 0.94 4.49
CA ALA A 21 5.94 0.56 3.69
C ALA A 21 6.35 0.02 2.32
N ILE A 22 7.24 0.70 1.58
CA ILE A 22 7.77 0.24 0.28
C ILE A 22 8.42 -1.14 0.44
N ARG A 23 9.24 -1.34 1.48
CA ARG A 23 9.87 -2.63 1.75
C ARG A 23 8.83 -3.74 1.93
N ARG A 24 7.81 -3.50 2.76
CA ARG A 24 6.83 -4.52 3.17
C ARG A 24 5.75 -4.80 2.15
N VAL A 25 5.33 -3.79 1.39
CA VAL A 25 4.25 -3.89 0.41
C VAL A 25 4.79 -4.30 -0.95
N VAL A 26 5.89 -3.66 -1.40
CA VAL A 26 6.43 -3.83 -2.75
C VAL A 26 7.62 -4.78 -2.73
N ASN A 27 8.73 -4.42 -2.07
CA ASN A 27 9.99 -5.12 -2.28
C ASN A 27 9.91 -6.60 -1.91
N LEU A 28 9.29 -6.94 -0.78
CA LEU A 28 9.20 -8.33 -0.33
C LEU A 28 8.23 -9.21 -1.14
N ARG A 29 7.45 -8.65 -2.09
CA ARG A 29 6.45 -9.42 -2.84
C ARG A 29 6.54 -9.30 -4.35
N LEU A 30 6.84 -8.10 -4.83
CA LEU A 30 6.80 -7.72 -6.25
C LEU A 30 8.21 -7.59 -6.85
N LYS A 31 9.27 -7.52 -6.03
CA LYS A 31 10.65 -7.36 -6.49
C LYS A 31 11.53 -8.51 -6.02
N GLY A 32 12.22 -9.17 -6.93
CA GLY A 32 13.19 -10.22 -6.59
C GLY A 32 13.72 -10.95 -7.82
N PRO A 33 14.77 -11.77 -7.67
CA PRO A 33 15.31 -12.56 -8.77
C PRO A 33 14.26 -13.50 -9.36
N GLY A 34 14.13 -13.53 -10.69
CA GLY A 34 13.18 -14.41 -11.39
C GLY A 34 11.70 -14.04 -11.20
N ILE A 35 11.39 -12.92 -10.55
CA ILE A 35 10.01 -12.43 -10.41
C ILE A 35 9.68 -11.55 -11.61
N PHE A 36 8.71 -12.01 -12.41
CA PHE A 36 8.14 -11.26 -13.52
C PHE A 36 6.64 -11.10 -13.33
N TRP A 37 6.13 -9.94 -13.71
CA TRP A 37 4.71 -9.63 -13.64
C TRP A 37 4.28 -9.00 -14.95
N GLU A 38 3.07 -9.36 -15.36
CA GLU A 38 2.28 -8.46 -16.19
C GLU A 38 1.85 -7.26 -15.32
N GLU A 39 1.94 -6.06 -15.88
CA GLU A 39 1.67 -4.81 -15.17
C GLU A 39 0.30 -4.81 -14.47
N ALA A 40 -0.75 -5.23 -15.19
CA ALA A 40 -2.11 -5.30 -14.66
C ALA A 40 -2.21 -6.26 -13.44
N ASN A 41 -1.42 -7.33 -13.41
CA ASN A 41 -1.42 -8.28 -12.28
C ASN A 41 -0.60 -7.75 -11.11
N ALA A 42 0.51 -7.07 -11.36
CA ALA A 42 1.29 -6.39 -10.32
C ALA A 42 0.45 -5.32 -9.61
N GLU A 43 -0.31 -4.52 -10.36
CA GLU A 43 -1.18 -3.47 -9.81
C GLU A 43 -2.28 -4.05 -8.91
N ARG A 44 -2.95 -5.12 -9.37
CA ARG A 44 -3.98 -5.82 -8.56
C ARG A 44 -3.39 -6.37 -7.26
N VAL A 45 -2.23 -7.03 -7.32
CA VAL A 45 -1.55 -7.55 -6.13
C VAL A 45 -1.11 -6.42 -5.20
N LEU A 46 -0.63 -5.30 -5.74
CA LEU A 46 -0.25 -4.13 -4.99
C LEU A 46 -1.44 -3.56 -4.19
N LEU A 47 -2.60 -3.41 -4.83
CA LEU A 47 -3.83 -2.95 -4.18
C LEU A 47 -4.21 -3.86 -3.00
N LEU A 48 -4.25 -5.18 -3.22
CA LEU A 48 -4.56 -6.17 -2.18
C LEU A 48 -3.56 -6.08 -1.02
N ARG A 49 -2.27 -5.98 -1.32
CA ARG A 49 -1.19 -5.85 -0.33
C ARG A 49 -1.33 -4.58 0.51
N CYS A 50 -1.69 -3.46 -0.10
CA CYS A 50 -1.93 -2.18 0.58
C CYS A 50 -3.09 -2.29 1.58
N ARG A 51 -4.23 -2.84 1.16
CA ARG A 51 -5.40 -3.04 2.04
C ARG A 51 -5.07 -3.97 3.20
N LEU A 52 -4.39 -5.08 2.92
CA LEU A 52 -3.97 -6.03 3.94
C LEU A 52 -2.99 -5.44 4.96
N LYS A 53 -1.92 -4.76 4.50
CA LYS A 53 -0.90 -4.19 5.41
C LYS A 53 -1.37 -2.96 6.19
N SER A 54 -2.39 -2.26 5.69
CA SER A 54 -3.01 -1.13 6.42
C SER A 54 -4.17 -1.55 7.33
N GLY A 55 -4.46 -2.85 7.47
CA GLY A 55 -5.57 -3.34 8.31
C GLY A 55 -6.96 -3.10 7.71
N ARG A 56 -7.03 -2.67 6.45
CA ARG A 56 -8.25 -2.29 5.72
C ARG A 56 -8.77 -3.40 4.82
N TRP A 57 -8.61 -4.65 5.24
CA TRP A 57 -9.09 -5.81 4.49
C TRP A 57 -10.62 -5.88 4.47
N ALA A 58 -11.28 -5.59 5.60
CA ALA A 58 -12.74 -5.57 5.67
C ALA A 58 -13.35 -4.51 4.73
N ASP A 59 -12.67 -3.41 4.46
CA ASP A 59 -13.11 -2.40 3.48
C ASP A 59 -13.13 -3.00 2.07
N LEU A 60 -12.09 -3.74 1.71
CA LEU A 60 -12.00 -4.42 0.42
C LEU A 60 -13.13 -5.43 0.26
N GLU A 61 -13.39 -6.25 1.28
CA GLU A 61 -14.50 -7.22 1.26
C GLU A 61 -15.84 -6.52 1.03
N ARG A 62 -16.11 -5.45 1.77
CA ARG A 62 -17.33 -4.65 1.57
C ARG A 62 -17.42 -4.09 0.16
N ASP A 63 -16.33 -3.54 -0.38
CA ASP A 63 -16.28 -2.99 -1.74
C ASP A 63 -16.57 -4.08 -2.80
N VAL A 64 -16.02 -5.28 -2.62
CA VAL A 64 -16.24 -6.42 -3.53
C VAL A 64 -17.68 -6.90 -3.45
N TYR A 65 -18.22 -7.13 -2.25
CA TYR A 65 -19.60 -7.58 -2.09
C TYR A 65 -20.61 -6.56 -2.62
N ALA A 66 -20.38 -5.26 -2.40
CA ALA A 66 -21.23 -4.20 -2.94
C ALA A 66 -21.25 -4.21 -4.48
N ARG A 67 -20.12 -4.48 -5.13
CA ARG A 67 -20.04 -4.60 -6.59
C ARG A 67 -20.71 -5.86 -7.12
N CYS A 68 -20.59 -6.99 -6.41
CA CYS A 68 -21.25 -8.24 -6.78
C CYS A 68 -22.77 -8.19 -6.57
N ALA A 69 -23.26 -7.36 -5.65
CA ALA A 69 -24.68 -7.16 -5.36
C ALA A 69 -25.35 -6.11 -6.25
N ALA A 70 -24.58 -5.38 -7.07
CA ALA A 70 -25.13 -4.48 -8.07
C ALA A 70 -25.60 -5.31 -9.30
N PRO A 71 -26.82 -5.10 -9.80
CA PRO A 71 -27.38 -5.83 -10.93
C PRO A 71 -26.63 -5.56 -12.25
#